data_AF-A0A9Q1HMH9-F1
#
_entry.id   AF-A0A9Q1HMH9-F1
#
_cell.length_a   1.000
_cell.length_b   1.000
_cell.length_c   1.000
_cell.angle_alpha   90.00
_cell.angle_beta   90.00
_cell.angle_gamma   90.00
#
_symmetry.space_group_name_H-M   'P 1'
#
loop_
_entity.id
_entity.type
_entity.pdbx_description
1 polymer ?
#
loop_
_entity_poly.entity_id
_entity_poly.type
_entity_poly.pdbx_seq_one_letter_code
_entity_poly.pdbx_strand_id
1 'polypeptide(L)'
;MQLLQHYFPQLKEIKSVEGDEVKVVFIFDGLDECRLPLHFQSNEICCDITESLSVDVLLTNLIKGNLLPSALLWITSRHAAANQIPPECIHQVTEVRGFNDPQKEEYFRKRIRDQNQATSIISHIQSSRSLSIMCHIPVFCWISATVLETMLGKVESGDLPKTLTEIYTHFLLIQTKVKILKYCGSEETNPKISASDTEIILKLGQLAFVQLEKGNLIFYEEELRDSGIDVSEASVYSGVCTEIFKEERGLGQEKVYCFVHLSIQEYLAALFVFHSCVNENKNVLRPVKSKPHSGRVQLSELHETAVDQALRSKNGHLDLFLRFLLGLSLDSIQTLLGGILTETEVWWKFQRRWTESRSQSIEKTVQYIKGKINSECSTERTINLFHCLNELNDNSAVEEIQNSLRSGKLSDKKLEPQQCSALAFVLLMSEEVLDGFDLKTYNTSEAGRHRLVPVVRNCRKARLESCNLREESCEIVASALHLSNSPLRELDLSYNNLGDAGVKLLCAGLMNPNCKLQRL
;
A
#
# COMPACT_ATOMS: atom_id res chain seq x y z
N MET A 1 25.20 -15.86 25.83
CA MET A 1 26.54 -15.66 25.24
C MET A 1 26.90 -16.64 24.12
N GLN A 2 26.62 -17.94 24.25
CA GLN A 2 26.98 -18.93 23.22
C GLN A 2 26.38 -18.63 21.83
N LEU A 3 25.12 -18.18 21.76
CA LEU A 3 24.48 -17.76 20.50
C LEU A 3 25.21 -16.58 19.82
N LEU A 4 25.56 -15.55 20.60
CA LEU A 4 26.28 -14.37 20.11
C LEU A 4 27.70 -14.72 19.66
N GLN A 5 28.40 -15.61 20.38
CA GLN A 5 29.76 -16.08 20.03
C GLN A 5 29.76 -17.02 18.81
N HIS A 6 28.65 -17.74 18.59
CA HIS A 6 28.48 -18.56 17.40
C HIS A 6 28.37 -17.71 16.14
N TYR A 7 27.57 -16.63 16.18
CA TYR A 7 27.36 -15.75 15.02
C TYR A 7 28.41 -14.65 14.87
N PHE A 8 28.99 -14.19 15.96
CA PHE A 8 30.04 -13.18 15.97
C PHE A 8 31.23 -13.73 16.75
N PRO A 9 32.13 -14.49 16.10
CA PRO A 9 33.28 -15.12 16.75
C PRO A 9 34.21 -14.12 17.45
N GLN A 10 34.20 -12.86 17.01
CA GLN A 10 34.88 -11.71 17.61
C GLN A 10 34.36 -11.33 19.01
N LEU A 11 33.16 -11.80 19.40
CA LEU A 11 32.61 -11.60 20.75
C LEU A 11 33.06 -12.68 21.75
N LYS A 12 33.99 -13.58 21.37
CA LYS A 12 34.57 -14.59 22.27
C LYS A 12 35.33 -13.99 23.46
N GLU A 13 35.82 -12.76 23.33
CA GLU A 13 36.53 -12.05 24.42
C GLU A 13 35.59 -11.49 25.49
N ILE A 14 34.30 -11.33 25.16
CA ILE A 14 33.27 -10.90 26.12
C ILE A 14 32.85 -12.11 26.94
N LYS A 15 33.30 -12.17 28.20
CA LYS A 15 33.05 -13.28 29.12
C LYS A 15 31.67 -13.20 29.78
N SER A 16 31.17 -12.00 30.04
CA SER A 16 29.83 -11.74 30.55
C SER A 16 29.26 -10.45 29.96
N VAL A 17 27.94 -10.41 29.83
CA VAL A 17 27.16 -9.20 29.54
C VAL A 17 26.70 -8.53 30.85
N GLU A 18 26.90 -9.22 31.98
CA GLU A 18 26.61 -8.71 33.31
C GLU A 18 27.73 -7.76 33.76
N GLY A 19 27.38 -6.48 33.81
CA GLY A 19 28.15 -5.39 34.41
C GLY A 19 27.60 -4.02 33.97
N ASP A 20 27.61 -3.03 34.86
CA ASP A 20 27.19 -1.65 34.57
C ASP A 20 28.06 -0.96 33.48
N GLU A 21 29.13 -1.61 33.03
CA GLU A 21 30.06 -1.10 32.02
C GLU A 21 29.58 -1.30 30.57
N VAL A 22 28.67 -2.24 30.30
CA VAL A 22 28.23 -2.57 28.93
C VAL A 22 26.73 -2.35 28.74
N LYS A 23 26.37 -1.36 27.91
CA LYS A 23 24.99 -1.15 27.48
C LYS A 23 24.66 -2.04 26.28
N VAL A 24 23.64 -2.87 26.42
CA VAL A 24 23.16 -3.75 25.34
C VAL A 24 21.89 -3.18 24.72
N VAL A 25 21.82 -3.24 23.40
CA VAL A 25 20.61 -2.92 22.63
C VAL A 25 20.26 -4.12 21.76
N PHE A 26 19.01 -4.58 21.87
CA PHE A 26 18.42 -5.55 20.96
C PHE A 26 17.54 -4.81 19.94
N ILE A 27 17.78 -5.07 18.65
CA ILE A 27 16.95 -4.56 17.56
C ILE A 27 16.20 -5.74 16.96
N PHE A 28 14.89 -5.76 17.13
CA PHE A 28 13.98 -6.73 16.51
C PHE A 28 13.30 -6.07 15.32
N ASP A 29 13.79 -6.37 14.12
CA ASP A 29 13.21 -5.84 12.89
C ASP A 29 12.10 -6.78 12.40
N GLY A 30 10.90 -6.24 12.16
CA GLY A 30 9.78 -6.98 11.57
C GLY A 30 9.09 -7.95 12.52
N LEU A 31 8.60 -7.51 13.69
CA LEU A 31 7.84 -8.40 14.60
C LEU A 31 6.61 -9.05 13.92
N ASP A 32 6.01 -8.39 12.92
CA ASP A 32 4.92 -8.96 12.13
C ASP A 32 5.31 -10.19 11.29
N GLU A 33 6.61 -10.43 11.11
CA GLU A 33 7.14 -11.62 10.43
C GLU A 33 7.37 -12.78 11.42
N CYS A 34 7.26 -12.51 12.72
CA CYS A 34 7.42 -13.50 13.76
C CYS A 34 6.24 -14.46 13.78
N ARG A 35 6.49 -15.73 13.42
CA ARG A 35 5.50 -16.81 13.49
C ARG A 35 5.33 -17.39 14.91
N LEU A 36 6.09 -16.90 15.89
CA LEU A 36 5.98 -17.36 17.27
C LEU A 36 4.72 -16.76 17.91
N PRO A 37 4.03 -17.49 18.78
CA PRO A 37 2.76 -17.05 19.33
C PRO A 37 2.88 -15.90 20.35
N LEU A 38 4.09 -15.63 20.87
CA LEU A 38 4.43 -14.57 21.81
C LEU A 38 3.44 -14.49 22.98
N HIS A 39 3.23 -15.61 23.66
CA HIS A 39 2.23 -15.71 24.72
C HIS A 39 2.68 -15.03 26.02
N PHE A 40 2.65 -13.70 26.04
CA PHE A 40 3.08 -12.89 27.19
C PHE A 40 2.40 -13.27 28.51
N GLN A 41 1.17 -13.80 28.53
CA GLN A 41 0.50 -14.14 29.79
C GLN A 41 0.76 -15.57 30.27
N SER A 42 0.92 -16.53 29.36
CA SER A 42 1.01 -17.95 29.72
C SER A 42 2.42 -18.52 29.65
N ASN A 43 3.37 -17.81 29.02
CA ASN A 43 4.76 -18.25 29.00
C ASN A 43 5.37 -18.23 30.40
N GLU A 44 6.23 -19.23 30.66
CA GLU A 44 6.97 -19.34 31.90
C GLU A 44 7.85 -18.11 32.15
N ILE A 45 7.92 -17.70 33.41
CA ILE A 45 8.78 -16.58 33.82
C ILE A 45 10.16 -17.14 34.08
N CYS A 46 11.15 -16.66 33.34
CA CYS A 46 12.55 -17.01 33.57
C CYS A 46 13.37 -15.74 33.78
N CYS A 47 14.20 -15.75 34.82
CA CYS A 47 15.16 -14.70 35.13
C CYS A 47 16.61 -15.20 35.01
N ASP A 48 16.82 -16.51 34.77
CA ASP A 48 18.14 -17.12 34.65
C ASP A 48 18.58 -17.14 33.18
N ILE A 49 19.64 -16.38 32.89
CA ILE A 49 20.22 -16.27 31.54
C ILE A 49 20.94 -17.55 31.07
N THR A 50 21.15 -18.52 31.95
CA THR A 50 21.84 -19.78 31.65
C THR A 50 20.89 -20.91 31.30
N GLU A 51 19.60 -20.74 31.57
CA GLU A 51 18.57 -21.73 31.28
C GLU A 51 18.28 -21.83 29.77
N SER A 52 18.13 -23.05 29.27
CA SER A 52 17.79 -23.29 27.86
C SER A 52 16.27 -23.27 27.70
N LEU A 53 15.77 -22.30 26.95
CA LEU A 53 14.35 -22.03 26.75
C LEU A 53 14.01 -21.97 25.26
N SER A 54 12.72 -22.11 24.94
CA SER A 54 12.25 -21.85 23.58
C SER A 54 12.42 -20.38 23.21
N VAL A 55 12.58 -20.08 21.92
CA VAL A 55 12.74 -18.69 21.43
C VAL A 55 11.54 -17.82 21.80
N ASP A 56 10.34 -18.39 21.81
CA ASP A 56 9.11 -17.71 22.20
C ASP A 56 9.14 -17.25 23.68
N VAL A 57 9.57 -18.14 24.57
CA VAL A 57 9.72 -17.85 26.00
C VAL A 57 10.86 -16.84 26.23
N LEU A 58 11.97 -16.96 25.51
CA LEU A 58 13.08 -16.01 25.59
C LEU A 58 12.66 -14.59 25.21
N LEU A 59 11.98 -14.44 24.07
CA LEU A 59 11.54 -13.13 23.57
C LEU A 59 10.53 -12.47 24.52
N THR A 60 9.54 -13.22 25.00
CA THR A 60 8.54 -12.69 25.94
C THR A 60 9.16 -12.27 27.27
N ASN A 61 10.13 -13.01 27.81
CA ASN A 61 10.83 -12.65 29.05
C ASN A 61 11.81 -11.48 28.86
N LEU A 62 12.47 -11.38 27.70
CA LEU A 62 13.34 -10.25 27.37
C LEU A 62 12.53 -8.95 27.22
N ILE A 63 11.39 -9.00 26.52
CA ILE A 63 10.50 -7.83 26.33
C ILE A 63 9.88 -7.37 27.65
N LYS A 64 9.52 -8.31 28.54
CA LYS A 64 9.06 -7.98 29.90
C LYS A 64 10.15 -7.43 30.81
N GLY A 65 11.42 -7.58 30.46
CA GLY A 65 12.56 -7.21 31.30
C GLY A 65 12.87 -8.22 32.41
N ASN A 66 12.35 -9.45 32.33
CA ASN A 66 12.74 -10.54 33.26
C ASN A 66 14.17 -11.02 32.99
N LEU A 67 14.54 -11.05 31.71
CA LEU A 67 15.90 -11.32 31.25
C LEU A 67 16.56 -10.00 30.84
N LEU A 68 17.80 -9.77 31.30
CA LEU A 68 18.60 -8.59 30.97
C LEU A 68 17.85 -7.25 31.18
N PRO A 69 17.41 -6.92 32.40
CA PRO A 69 16.56 -5.75 32.69
C PRO A 69 17.20 -4.41 32.29
N SER A 70 18.53 -4.34 32.22
CA SER A 70 19.27 -3.14 31.81
C SER A 70 19.42 -2.99 30.28
N ALA A 71 18.98 -3.97 29.50
CA ALA A 71 19.07 -3.93 28.04
C ALA A 71 17.97 -3.04 27.45
N LEU A 72 18.29 -2.34 26.36
CA LEU A 72 17.32 -1.58 25.59
C LEU A 72 16.79 -2.44 24.45
N LEU A 73 15.51 -2.27 24.13
CA LEU A 73 14.87 -2.95 23.02
C LEU A 73 14.34 -1.92 22.02
N TRP A 74 14.63 -2.11 20.74
CA TRP A 74 14.00 -1.40 19.64
C TRP A 74 13.32 -2.43 18.73
N ILE A 75 12.00 -2.36 18.68
CA ILE A 75 11.17 -3.27 17.87
C ILE A 75 10.56 -2.47 16.72
N THR A 76 10.71 -2.95 15.48
CA THR A 76 9.92 -2.47 14.34
C THR A 76 8.80 -3.46 14.07
N SER A 77 7.62 -2.95 13.74
CA SER A 77 6.47 -3.80 13.44
C SER A 77 5.38 -3.00 12.72
N ARG A 78 4.57 -3.69 11.92
CA ARG A 78 3.29 -3.14 11.49
C ARG A 78 2.34 -2.93 12.66
N HIS A 79 1.50 -1.89 12.54
CA HIS A 79 0.56 -1.49 13.59
C HIS A 79 -0.31 -2.65 14.10
N ALA A 80 -0.77 -3.54 13.21
CA ALA A 80 -1.60 -4.68 13.59
C ALA A 80 -0.88 -5.70 14.50
N ALA A 81 0.42 -5.92 14.30
CA ALA A 81 1.20 -6.87 15.08
C ALA A 81 1.81 -6.25 16.34
N ALA A 82 2.07 -4.95 16.35
CA ALA A 82 2.55 -4.23 17.54
C ALA A 82 1.61 -4.39 18.75
N ASN A 83 0.30 -4.54 18.51
CA ASN A 83 -0.70 -4.77 19.56
C ASN A 83 -0.55 -6.11 20.31
N GLN A 84 0.31 -7.01 19.84
CA GLN A 84 0.64 -8.24 20.56
C GLN A 84 1.51 -7.96 21.79
N ILE A 85 2.26 -6.86 21.79
CA ILE A 85 3.09 -6.46 22.93
C ILE A 85 2.19 -5.78 23.97
N PRO A 86 2.20 -6.24 25.23
CA PRO A 86 1.44 -5.58 26.30
C PRO A 86 1.87 -4.11 26.47
N PRO A 87 0.94 -3.16 26.58
CA PRO A 87 1.27 -1.74 26.71
C PRO A 87 2.21 -1.42 27.87
N GLU A 88 2.13 -2.18 28.96
CA GLU A 88 3.02 -2.07 30.13
C GLU A 88 4.50 -2.36 29.82
N CYS A 89 4.80 -3.06 28.72
CA CYS A 89 6.16 -3.35 28.27
C CYS A 89 6.72 -2.25 27.34
N ILE A 90 5.92 -1.23 27.00
CA ILE A 90 6.26 -0.24 25.98
C ILE A 90 6.56 1.12 26.61
N HIS A 91 7.82 1.54 26.53
CA HIS A 91 8.27 2.84 27.03
C HIS A 91 7.96 4.00 26.07
N GLN A 92 8.13 3.77 24.77
CA GLN A 92 7.94 4.77 23.73
C GLN A 92 7.46 4.12 22.44
N VAL A 93 6.53 4.78 21.74
CA VAL A 93 6.06 4.41 20.41
C VAL A 93 6.37 5.53 19.44
N THR A 94 6.96 5.19 18.29
CA THR A 94 7.21 6.12 17.19
C THR A 94 6.55 5.58 15.94
N GLU A 95 5.66 6.38 15.34
CA GLU A 95 4.98 6.03 14.09
C GLU A 95 5.79 6.54 12.89
N VAL A 96 6.21 5.63 12.01
CA VAL A 96 6.85 5.99 10.74
C VAL A 96 5.77 6.33 9.72
N ARG A 97 5.59 7.62 9.45
CA ARG A 97 4.51 8.13 8.59
C ARG A 97 4.85 8.18 7.09
N GLY A 98 6.07 7.91 6.66
CA GLY A 98 6.46 8.02 5.25
C GLY A 98 6.79 9.46 4.81
N PHE A 99 6.71 9.73 3.50
CA PHE A 99 7.18 10.98 2.89
C PHE A 99 6.09 12.05 2.78
N ASN A 100 6.41 13.26 3.26
CA ASN A 100 5.63 14.45 2.91
C ASN A 100 5.91 14.89 1.46
N ASP A 101 5.11 15.83 0.93
CA ASP A 101 5.20 16.22 -0.49
C ASP A 101 6.60 16.74 -0.89
N PRO A 102 7.28 17.61 -0.10
CA PRO A 102 8.67 17.98 -0.37
C PRO A 102 9.65 16.79 -0.41
N GLN A 103 9.52 15.84 0.52
CA GLN A 103 10.38 14.65 0.58
C GLN A 103 10.15 13.72 -0.61
N LYS A 104 8.92 13.62 -1.14
CA LYS A 104 8.64 12.87 -2.37
C LYS A 104 9.42 13.46 -3.55
N GLU A 105 9.36 14.78 -3.72
CA GLU A 105 10.08 15.49 -4.77
C GLU A 105 11.60 15.32 -4.64
N GLU A 106 12.11 15.45 -3.41
CA GLU A 106 13.53 15.22 -3.10
C GLU A 106 13.96 13.79 -3.46
N TYR A 107 13.14 12.79 -3.12
CA TYR A 107 13.42 11.39 -3.44
C TYR A 107 13.59 11.18 -4.95
N PHE A 108 12.62 11.63 -5.77
CA PHE A 108 12.68 11.45 -7.22
C PHE A 108 13.88 12.17 -7.84
N ARG A 109 14.20 13.39 -7.39
CA ARG A 109 15.39 14.13 -7.87
C ARG A 109 16.70 13.45 -7.52
N LYS A 110 16.80 12.80 -6.35
CA LYS A 110 17.99 12.05 -5.94
C LYS A 110 18.11 10.70 -6.66
N ARG A 111 16.98 10.03 -6.91
CA ARG A 111 16.93 8.68 -7.50
C ARG A 111 17.16 8.70 -9.02
N ILE A 112 16.71 9.73 -9.72
CA ILE A 112 16.74 9.83 -11.18
C ILE A 112 17.92 10.73 -11.58
N ARG A 113 18.82 10.20 -12.43
CA ARG A 113 20.05 10.92 -12.82
C ARG A 113 19.77 12.14 -13.71
N ASP A 114 18.90 11.97 -14.71
CA ASP A 114 18.50 13.05 -15.62
C ASP A 114 17.43 13.94 -14.96
N GLN A 115 17.77 15.20 -14.71
CA GLN A 115 16.89 16.15 -14.03
C GLN A 115 15.68 16.58 -14.87
N ASN A 116 15.76 16.51 -16.20
CA ASN A 116 14.60 16.76 -17.06
C ASN A 116 13.60 15.61 -16.95
N GLN A 117 14.10 14.36 -16.98
CA GLN A 117 13.25 13.19 -16.73
C GLN A 117 12.67 13.21 -15.32
N ALA A 118 13.47 13.55 -14.31
CA ALA A 118 12.99 13.69 -12.93
C ALA A 118 11.83 14.68 -12.84
N THR A 119 11.97 15.83 -13.51
CA THR A 119 10.91 16.87 -13.55
C THR A 119 9.63 16.35 -14.22
N SER A 120 9.75 15.65 -15.35
CA SER A 120 8.60 15.02 -16.03
C SER A 120 7.91 13.97 -15.17
N ILE A 121 8.69 13.12 -14.47
CA ILE A 121 8.16 12.08 -13.57
C ILE A 121 7.43 12.71 -12.39
N ILE A 122 8.03 13.72 -11.75
CA ILE A 122 7.41 14.46 -10.65
C ILE A 122 6.11 15.09 -11.13
N SER A 123 6.10 15.74 -12.30
CA SER A 123 4.90 16.34 -12.88
C SER A 123 3.80 15.31 -13.13
N HIS A 124 4.14 14.13 -13.66
CA HIS A 124 3.19 13.06 -13.91
C HIS A 124 2.59 12.51 -12.61
N ILE A 125 3.45 12.21 -11.62
CA ILE A 125 3.01 11.75 -10.28
C ILE A 125 2.13 12.80 -9.61
N GLN A 126 2.42 14.10 -9.78
CA GLN A 126 1.61 15.18 -9.23
C GLN A 126 0.29 15.38 -9.98
N SER A 127 0.23 15.07 -11.28
CA SER A 127 -1.02 15.12 -12.05
C SER A 127 -1.99 13.99 -11.71
N SER A 128 -1.48 12.80 -11.32
CA SER A 128 -2.34 11.72 -10.82
C SER A 128 -2.44 11.79 -9.30
N ARG A 129 -3.61 12.19 -8.81
CA ARG A 129 -3.82 12.36 -7.37
C ARG A 129 -3.67 11.05 -6.59
N SER A 130 -4.11 9.95 -7.19
CA SER A 130 -3.93 8.60 -6.65
C SER A 130 -2.45 8.25 -6.49
N LEU A 131 -1.64 8.42 -7.55
CA LEU A 131 -0.20 8.15 -7.48
C LEU A 131 0.51 9.05 -6.46
N SER A 132 0.15 10.33 -6.41
CA SER A 132 0.71 11.30 -5.45
C SER A 132 0.47 10.89 -3.99
N ILE A 133 -0.73 10.41 -3.68
CA ILE A 133 -1.07 9.94 -2.33
C ILE A 133 -0.35 8.64 -2.01
N MET A 134 -0.29 7.71 -2.95
CA MET A 134 0.42 6.44 -2.75
C MET A 134 1.92 6.64 -2.53
N CYS A 135 2.55 7.57 -3.25
CA CYS A 135 3.95 7.94 -3.04
C CYS A 135 4.25 8.54 -1.64
N HIS A 136 3.26 8.67 -0.75
CA HIS A 136 3.53 8.83 0.67
C HIS A 136 4.33 7.65 1.25
N ILE A 137 4.12 6.44 0.74
CA ILE A 137 4.84 5.24 1.15
C ILE A 137 6.13 5.12 0.30
N PRO A 138 7.33 5.12 0.90
CA PRO A 138 8.61 5.15 0.16
C PRO A 138 8.79 4.04 -0.88
N VAL A 139 8.29 2.83 -0.61
CA VAL A 139 8.37 1.71 -1.55
C VAL A 139 7.61 1.99 -2.86
N PHE A 140 6.50 2.73 -2.79
CA PHE A 140 5.75 3.12 -3.99
C PHE A 140 6.51 4.18 -4.78
N CYS A 141 7.24 5.11 -4.14
CA CYS A 141 8.15 6.00 -4.86
C CYS A 141 9.23 5.22 -5.61
N TRP A 142 9.81 4.19 -5.00
CA TRP A 142 10.83 3.36 -5.62
C TRP A 142 10.31 2.58 -6.84
N ILE A 143 9.15 1.94 -6.71
CA ILE A 143 8.50 1.22 -7.81
C ILE A 143 8.12 2.18 -8.93
N SER A 144 7.45 3.30 -8.61
CA SER A 144 7.06 4.31 -9.60
C SER A 144 8.25 4.93 -10.31
N ALA A 145 9.34 5.24 -9.58
CA ALA A 145 10.57 5.76 -10.19
C ALA A 145 11.14 4.75 -11.20
N THR A 146 11.22 3.48 -10.81
CA THR A 146 11.76 2.41 -11.67
C THR A 146 10.94 2.25 -12.96
N VAL A 147 9.61 2.26 -12.83
CA VAL A 147 8.69 2.12 -13.98
C VAL A 147 8.77 3.34 -14.89
N LEU A 148 8.56 4.53 -14.34
CA LEU A 148 8.45 5.75 -15.14
C LEU A 148 9.79 6.16 -15.76
N GLU A 149 10.92 5.93 -15.10
CA GLU A 149 12.27 6.14 -15.65
C GLU A 149 12.49 5.23 -16.87
N THR A 150 12.08 3.96 -16.78
CA THR A 150 12.21 3.01 -17.89
C THR A 150 11.29 3.36 -19.06
N MET A 151 10.06 3.79 -18.78
CA MET A 151 9.08 4.14 -19.82
C MET A 151 9.45 5.45 -20.54
N LEU A 152 9.89 6.48 -19.82
CA LEU A 152 10.30 7.75 -20.43
C LEU A 152 11.65 7.66 -21.17
N GLY A 153 12.52 6.73 -20.78
CA GLY A 153 13.78 6.47 -21.48
C GLY A 153 13.61 5.76 -22.83
N LYS A 154 12.43 5.16 -23.10
CA LYS A 154 12.09 4.51 -24.36
C LYS A 154 11.12 5.40 -25.13
N VAL A 155 11.37 5.64 -26.41
CA VAL A 155 10.60 6.56 -27.28
C VAL A 155 9.19 6.00 -27.62
N GLU A 156 8.57 5.21 -26.75
CA GLU A 156 7.25 4.64 -27.00
C GLU A 156 6.16 5.66 -26.61
N SER A 157 5.36 6.06 -27.60
CA SER A 157 4.28 7.04 -27.51
C SER A 157 3.03 6.48 -26.78
N GLY A 158 3.23 5.82 -25.64
CA GLY A 158 2.15 5.33 -24.78
C GLY A 158 1.82 6.31 -23.68
N ASP A 159 0.57 6.30 -23.22
CA ASP A 159 0.18 7.02 -22.01
C ASP A 159 0.92 6.43 -20.79
N LEU A 160 1.43 7.29 -19.93
CA LEU A 160 2.06 6.87 -18.68
C LEU A 160 1.01 6.28 -17.72
N PRO A 161 1.40 5.26 -16.92
CA PRO A 161 0.49 4.62 -15.97
C PRO A 161 -0.04 5.62 -14.94
N LYS A 162 -1.34 5.57 -14.65
CA LYS A 162 -2.09 6.46 -13.75
C LYS A 162 -2.61 5.75 -12.51
N THR A 163 -2.77 4.42 -12.55
CA THR A 163 -3.24 3.61 -11.41
C THR A 163 -2.11 2.81 -10.76
N LEU A 164 -2.36 2.29 -9.55
CA LEU A 164 -1.36 1.45 -8.89
C LEU A 164 -1.18 0.15 -9.64
N THR A 165 -2.28 -0.44 -10.11
CA THR A 165 -2.24 -1.70 -10.84
C THR A 165 -1.42 -1.56 -12.13
N GLU A 166 -1.58 -0.47 -12.88
CA GLU A 166 -0.77 -0.18 -14.06
C GLU A 166 0.73 -0.09 -13.72
N ILE A 167 1.08 0.64 -12.67
CA ILE A 167 2.47 0.74 -12.18
C ILE A 167 3.04 -0.64 -11.85
N TYR A 168 2.32 -1.48 -11.12
CA TYR A 168 2.80 -2.82 -10.73
C TYR A 168 2.85 -3.80 -11.90
N THR A 169 1.91 -3.71 -12.84
CA THR A 169 1.96 -4.50 -14.08
C THR A 169 3.16 -4.14 -14.92
N HIS A 170 3.44 -2.85 -15.12
CA HIS A 170 4.66 -2.43 -15.80
C HIS A 170 5.92 -2.83 -15.03
N PHE A 171 5.91 -2.71 -13.70
CA PHE A 171 7.03 -3.13 -12.87
C PHE A 171 7.36 -4.62 -13.08
N LEU A 172 6.36 -5.50 -12.98
CA LEU A 172 6.53 -6.93 -13.24
C LEU A 172 7.11 -7.18 -14.63
N LEU A 173 6.55 -6.56 -15.67
CA LEU A 173 7.02 -6.74 -17.05
C LEU A 173 8.45 -6.24 -17.25
N ILE A 174 8.82 -5.10 -16.66
CA ILE A 174 10.17 -4.55 -16.72
C ILE A 174 11.16 -5.51 -16.06
N GLN A 175 10.85 -5.98 -14.84
CA GLN A 175 11.74 -6.91 -14.12
C GLN A 175 11.91 -8.23 -14.87
N THR A 176 10.83 -8.78 -15.43
CA THR A 176 10.90 -9.98 -16.28
C THR A 176 11.77 -9.77 -17.52
N LYS A 177 11.68 -8.61 -18.19
CA LYS A 177 12.54 -8.30 -19.34
C LYS A 177 14.00 -8.10 -18.96
N VAL A 178 14.27 -7.45 -17.82
CA VAL A 178 15.63 -7.28 -17.29
C VAL A 178 16.28 -8.63 -16.98
N LYS A 179 15.52 -9.58 -16.41
CA LYS A 179 15.93 -10.98 -16.22
C LYS A 179 16.39 -11.61 -17.54
N ILE A 180 15.56 -11.52 -18.59
CA ILE A 180 15.85 -12.11 -19.90
C ILE A 180 17.13 -11.51 -20.49
N LEU A 181 17.28 -10.18 -20.48
CA LEU A 181 18.46 -9.50 -21.05
C LEU A 181 19.76 -9.87 -20.35
N LYS A 182 19.76 -9.91 -19.01
CA LYS A 182 20.98 -10.15 -18.23
C LYS A 182 21.48 -11.59 -18.34
N TYR A 183 20.60 -12.58 -18.51
CA TYR A 183 20.97 -14.00 -18.34
C TYR A 183 20.63 -14.92 -19.52
N CYS A 184 19.65 -14.58 -20.37
CA CYS A 184 19.36 -15.37 -21.57
C CYS A 184 20.15 -14.89 -22.80
N GLY A 185 20.93 -13.80 -22.67
CA GLY A 185 21.83 -13.31 -23.73
C GLY A 185 21.11 -12.78 -24.96
N SER A 186 19.83 -12.39 -24.85
CA SER A 186 19.10 -11.84 -26.00
C SER A 186 19.65 -10.47 -26.39
N GLU A 187 20.13 -10.31 -27.63
CA GLU A 187 20.54 -9.01 -28.20
C GLU A 187 19.34 -8.13 -28.60
N GLU A 188 18.11 -8.62 -28.44
CA GLU A 188 16.90 -7.88 -28.77
C GLU A 188 16.64 -6.72 -27.80
N THR A 189 16.35 -5.54 -28.34
CA THR A 189 16.00 -4.33 -27.57
C THR A 189 14.69 -4.45 -26.79
N ASN A 190 13.86 -5.45 -27.08
CA ASN A 190 12.59 -5.72 -26.40
C ASN A 190 12.29 -7.24 -26.36
N PRO A 191 12.88 -8.01 -25.43
CA PRO A 191 12.70 -9.45 -25.39
C PRO A 191 11.25 -9.81 -25.09
N LYS A 192 10.74 -10.84 -25.79
CA LYS A 192 9.42 -11.42 -25.53
C LYS A 192 9.48 -12.32 -24.31
N ILE A 193 8.46 -12.24 -23.47
CA ILE A 193 8.26 -13.13 -22.33
C ILE A 193 7.95 -14.53 -22.87
N SER A 194 8.67 -15.55 -22.39
CA SER A 194 8.49 -16.93 -22.83
C SER A 194 7.40 -17.65 -22.03
N ALA A 195 6.99 -18.82 -22.52
CA ALA A 195 6.13 -19.77 -21.83
C ALA A 195 6.62 -20.10 -20.40
N SER A 196 7.91 -20.37 -20.27
CA SER A 196 8.52 -20.74 -19.00
C SER A 196 8.55 -19.57 -18.02
N ASP A 197 8.77 -18.34 -18.51
CA ASP A 197 8.73 -17.15 -17.66
C ASP A 197 7.32 -16.92 -17.10
N THR A 198 6.31 -17.10 -17.95
CA THR A 198 4.90 -17.03 -17.56
C THR A 198 4.55 -18.09 -16.51
N GLU A 199 4.99 -19.34 -16.70
CA GLU A 199 4.77 -20.42 -15.74
C GLU A 199 5.34 -20.09 -14.36
N ILE A 200 6.57 -19.57 -14.30
CA ILE A 200 7.22 -19.18 -13.04
C ILE A 200 6.43 -18.05 -12.36
N ILE A 201 6.02 -17.02 -13.11
CA ILE A 201 5.23 -15.90 -12.56
C ILE A 201 3.93 -16.41 -11.95
N LEU A 202 3.24 -17.35 -12.61
CA LEU A 202 2.00 -17.94 -12.11
C LEU A 202 2.23 -18.78 -10.85
N LYS A 203 3.31 -19.59 -10.79
CA LYS A 203 3.69 -20.33 -9.57
C LYS A 203 4.02 -19.40 -8.41
N LEU A 204 4.76 -18.30 -8.67
CA LEU A 204 5.02 -17.28 -7.67
C LEU A 204 3.74 -16.58 -7.21
N GLY A 205 2.79 -16.33 -8.12
CA GLY A 205 1.47 -15.80 -7.78
C GLY A 205 0.65 -16.75 -6.91
N GLN A 206 0.71 -18.05 -7.19
CA GLN A 206 0.07 -19.07 -6.35
C GLN A 206 0.69 -19.11 -4.96
N LEU A 207 2.03 -19.14 -4.86
CA LEU A 207 2.74 -19.06 -3.59
C LEU A 207 2.34 -17.79 -2.82
N ALA A 208 2.34 -16.64 -3.50
CA ALA A 208 1.98 -15.37 -2.91
C ALA A 208 0.56 -15.39 -2.32
N PHE A 209 -0.40 -15.95 -3.05
CA PHE A 209 -1.79 -16.09 -2.60
C PHE A 209 -1.89 -17.00 -1.37
N VAL A 210 -1.30 -18.19 -1.42
CA VAL A 210 -1.34 -19.15 -0.30
C VAL A 210 -0.68 -18.58 0.97
N GLN A 211 0.46 -17.90 0.82
CA GLN A 211 1.14 -17.29 1.96
C GLN A 211 0.41 -16.05 2.48
N LEU A 212 -0.25 -15.28 1.60
CA LEU A 212 -1.10 -14.15 2.01
C LEU A 212 -2.29 -14.63 2.86
N GLU A 213 -2.95 -15.73 2.47
CA GLU A 213 -4.03 -16.33 3.27
C GLU A 213 -3.56 -16.84 4.64
N LYS A 214 -2.32 -17.33 4.73
CA LYS A 214 -1.69 -17.76 5.98
C LYS A 214 -1.16 -16.59 6.83
N GLY A 215 -1.07 -15.38 6.28
CA GLY A 215 -0.44 -14.22 6.93
C GLY A 215 1.08 -14.29 7.00
N ASN A 216 1.71 -15.09 6.14
CA ASN A 216 3.15 -15.30 6.13
C ASN A 216 3.85 -14.32 5.17
N LEU A 217 4.91 -13.67 5.66
CA LEU A 217 5.78 -12.77 4.90
C LEU A 217 7.10 -13.44 4.47
N ILE A 218 7.61 -14.33 5.32
CA ILE A 218 8.76 -15.20 5.05
C ILE A 218 8.23 -16.62 4.83
N PHE A 219 8.88 -17.40 3.97
CA PHE A 219 8.60 -18.81 3.71
C PHE A 219 9.90 -19.60 3.49
N TYR A 220 9.84 -20.91 3.68
CA TYR A 220 10.97 -21.83 3.61
C TYR A 220 10.88 -22.71 2.36
N GLU A 221 11.86 -23.58 2.17
CA GLU A 221 11.91 -24.47 1.01
C GLU A 221 10.71 -25.42 0.92
N GLU A 222 10.12 -25.81 2.05
CA GLU A 222 8.94 -26.68 2.07
C GLU A 222 7.74 -26.00 1.41
N GLU A 223 7.47 -24.74 1.75
CA GLU A 223 6.36 -24.00 1.16
C GLU A 223 6.57 -23.72 -0.34
N LEU A 224 7.82 -23.62 -0.80
CA LEU A 224 8.14 -23.54 -2.24
C LEU A 224 7.82 -24.85 -2.96
N ARG A 225 8.24 -25.99 -2.39
CA ARG A 225 7.98 -27.31 -2.94
C ARG A 225 6.48 -27.62 -3.00
N ASP A 226 5.74 -27.27 -1.95
CA ASP A 226 4.27 -27.40 -1.91
C ASP A 226 3.57 -26.58 -2.99
N SER A 227 4.18 -25.48 -3.41
CA SER A 227 3.69 -24.60 -4.49
C SER A 227 4.20 -25.01 -5.88
N GLY A 228 4.91 -26.15 -5.99
CA GLY A 228 5.43 -26.67 -7.25
C GLY A 228 6.61 -25.88 -7.83
N ILE A 229 7.31 -25.12 -6.98
CA ILE A 229 8.51 -24.36 -7.35
C ILE A 229 9.74 -25.19 -6.98
N ASP A 230 10.61 -25.44 -7.94
CA ASP A 230 11.91 -26.05 -7.66
C ASP A 230 12.80 -25.06 -6.89
N VAL A 231 13.42 -25.50 -5.79
CA VAL A 231 14.28 -24.67 -4.94
C VAL A 231 15.50 -24.16 -5.74
N SER A 232 15.99 -24.94 -6.70
CA SER A 232 17.10 -24.51 -7.56
C SER A 232 16.67 -23.37 -8.48
N GLU A 233 15.46 -23.45 -9.03
CA GLU A 233 14.83 -22.41 -9.86
C GLU A 233 14.48 -21.16 -9.04
N ALA A 234 13.98 -21.32 -7.81
CA ALA A 234 13.71 -20.22 -6.89
C ALA A 234 14.99 -19.46 -6.51
N SER A 235 16.09 -20.17 -6.28
CA SER A 235 17.40 -19.57 -6.01
C SER A 235 17.87 -18.73 -7.21
N VAL A 236 17.70 -19.24 -8.44
CA VAL A 236 17.98 -18.48 -9.67
C VAL A 236 17.06 -17.27 -9.78
N TYR A 237 15.76 -17.43 -9.56
CA TYR A 237 14.82 -16.32 -9.65
C TYR A 237 15.10 -15.23 -8.60
N SER A 238 15.50 -15.61 -7.39
CA SER A 238 15.90 -14.65 -6.35
C SER A 238 17.16 -13.87 -6.71
N GLY A 239 18.12 -14.52 -7.37
CA GLY A 239 19.36 -13.89 -7.82
C GLY A 239 19.19 -13.03 -9.08
N VAL A 240 18.15 -13.28 -9.87
CA VAL A 240 17.93 -12.61 -11.16
C VAL A 240 16.81 -11.55 -11.10
N CYS A 241 15.76 -11.80 -10.33
CA CYS A 241 14.65 -10.91 -10.06
C CYS A 241 14.70 -10.43 -8.59
N THR A 242 15.86 -9.93 -8.17
CA THR A 242 16.16 -9.46 -6.80
C THR A 242 15.17 -8.42 -6.29
N GLU A 243 14.47 -7.74 -7.21
CA GLU A 243 13.49 -6.69 -6.93
C GLU A 243 12.06 -7.23 -6.75
N ILE A 244 11.83 -8.53 -6.97
CA ILE A 244 10.53 -9.20 -6.78
C ILE A 244 10.63 -10.23 -5.65
N PHE A 245 11.66 -11.07 -5.68
CA PHE A 245 11.80 -12.24 -4.83
C PHE A 245 13.22 -12.32 -4.28
N LYS A 246 13.37 -12.59 -2.98
CA LYS A 246 14.66 -12.61 -2.29
C LYS A 246 14.88 -13.94 -1.60
N GLU A 247 16.11 -14.43 -1.71
CA GLU A 247 16.68 -15.47 -0.85
C GLU A 247 17.54 -14.75 0.18
N GLU A 248 17.23 -14.95 1.46
CA GLU A 248 18.06 -14.52 2.56
C GLU A 248 18.58 -15.75 3.31
N ARG A 249 19.74 -15.59 3.95
CA ARG A 249 20.31 -16.63 4.80
C ARG A 249 19.96 -16.30 6.24
N GLY A 250 19.07 -17.09 6.83
CA GLY A 250 18.73 -16.97 8.23
C GLY A 250 19.93 -17.25 9.13
N LEU A 251 19.75 -16.97 10.43
CA LEU A 251 20.79 -17.18 11.44
C LEU A 251 21.39 -18.61 11.34
N GLY A 252 20.59 -19.66 11.10
CA GLY A 252 21.08 -21.04 10.98
C GLY A 252 21.70 -21.48 9.63
N GLN A 253 22.04 -20.57 8.71
CA GLN A 253 22.33 -20.86 7.29
C GLN A 253 21.18 -21.50 6.48
N GLU A 254 20.01 -21.68 7.09
CA GLU A 254 18.80 -22.07 6.37
C GLU A 254 18.38 -20.95 5.41
N LYS A 255 18.00 -21.37 4.20
CA LYS A 255 17.49 -20.45 3.18
C LYS A 255 16.07 -20.07 3.53
N VAL A 256 15.86 -18.77 3.70
CA VAL A 256 14.53 -18.19 3.83
C VAL A 256 14.24 -17.35 2.61
N TYR A 257 12.97 -17.31 2.23
CA TYR A 257 12.52 -16.62 1.04
C TYR A 257 11.41 -15.64 1.39
N CYS A 258 11.42 -14.50 0.72
CA CYS A 258 10.38 -13.49 0.87
C CYS A 258 10.19 -12.73 -0.45
N PHE A 259 9.05 -12.06 -0.59
CA PHE A 259 8.91 -11.02 -1.61
C PHE A 259 9.57 -9.74 -1.09
N VAL A 260 10.13 -8.92 -1.98
CA VAL A 260 10.83 -7.68 -1.59
C VAL A 260 9.98 -6.75 -0.74
N HIS A 261 8.66 -6.77 -0.97
CA HIS A 261 7.69 -6.05 -0.18
C HIS A 261 6.34 -6.76 -0.25
N LEU A 262 5.51 -6.66 0.81
CA LEU A 262 4.18 -7.29 0.84
C LEU A 262 3.32 -6.86 -0.35
N SER A 263 3.39 -5.60 -0.79
CA SER A 263 2.59 -5.14 -1.93
C SER A 263 2.88 -5.91 -3.23
N ILE A 264 4.10 -6.44 -3.40
CA ILE A 264 4.45 -7.30 -4.53
C ILE A 264 3.80 -8.67 -4.36
N GLN A 265 3.81 -9.22 -3.15
CA GLN A 265 3.08 -10.45 -2.81
C GLN A 265 1.57 -10.29 -3.06
N GLU A 266 0.96 -9.20 -2.61
CA GLU A 266 -0.47 -8.91 -2.81
C GLU A 266 -0.81 -8.75 -4.30
N TYR A 267 0.05 -8.08 -5.08
CA TYR A 267 -0.13 -7.95 -6.52
C TYR A 267 -0.05 -9.30 -7.24
N LEU A 268 0.97 -10.11 -6.94
CA LEU A 268 1.14 -11.44 -7.55
C LEU A 268 0.01 -12.40 -7.14
N ALA A 269 -0.45 -12.33 -5.90
CA ALA A 269 -1.62 -13.06 -5.44
C ALA A 269 -2.88 -12.66 -6.23
N ALA A 270 -3.10 -11.36 -6.43
CA ALA A 270 -4.22 -10.85 -7.22
C ALA A 270 -4.13 -11.30 -8.68
N LEU A 271 -2.93 -11.29 -9.27
CA LEU A 271 -2.68 -11.78 -10.63
C LEU A 271 -3.03 -13.27 -10.75
N PHE A 272 -2.62 -14.10 -9.79
CA PHE A 272 -2.97 -15.52 -9.76
C PHE A 272 -4.48 -15.74 -9.65
N VAL A 273 -5.16 -15.08 -8.70
CA VAL A 273 -6.61 -15.19 -8.51
C VAL A 273 -7.36 -14.77 -9.77
N PHE A 274 -6.94 -13.67 -10.41
CA PHE A 274 -7.48 -13.21 -11.66
C PHE A 274 -7.28 -14.24 -12.77
N HIS A 275 -6.05 -14.74 -12.95
CA HIS A 275 -5.72 -15.76 -13.95
C HIS A 275 -6.57 -17.04 -13.77
N SER A 276 -6.67 -17.58 -12.55
CA SER A 276 -7.50 -18.77 -12.28
C SER A 276 -8.98 -18.53 -12.59
N CYS A 277 -9.49 -17.32 -12.39
CA CYS A 277 -10.87 -17.01 -12.76
C CYS A 277 -11.06 -16.95 -14.28
N VAL A 278 -10.18 -16.26 -14.99
CA VAL A 278 -10.33 -16.01 -16.44
C VAL A 278 -9.98 -17.24 -17.27
N ASN A 279 -8.89 -17.93 -16.94
CA ASN A 279 -8.34 -19.02 -17.75
C ASN A 279 -8.83 -20.39 -17.29
N GLU A 280 -8.99 -20.61 -15.98
CA GLU A 280 -9.41 -21.92 -15.42
C GLU A 280 -10.89 -21.95 -15.01
N ASN A 281 -11.62 -20.83 -15.12
CA ASN A 281 -13.01 -20.70 -14.68
C ASN A 281 -13.21 -21.10 -13.21
N LYS A 282 -12.25 -20.73 -12.35
CA LYS A 282 -12.20 -21.09 -10.93
C LYS A 282 -12.16 -19.85 -10.05
N ASN A 283 -13.11 -19.71 -9.13
CA ASN A 283 -13.03 -18.72 -8.06
C ASN A 283 -12.31 -19.32 -6.85
N VAL A 284 -11.01 -19.05 -6.73
CA VAL A 284 -10.15 -19.55 -5.65
C VAL A 284 -10.43 -18.91 -4.29
N LEU A 285 -11.17 -17.78 -4.25
CA LEU A 285 -11.56 -17.11 -3.01
C LEU A 285 -12.74 -17.81 -2.32
N ARG A 286 -13.41 -18.76 -2.98
CA ARG A 286 -14.54 -19.46 -2.37
C ARG A 286 -14.09 -20.50 -1.35
N PRO A 287 -14.78 -20.62 -0.21
CA PRO A 287 -14.51 -21.70 0.72
C PRO A 287 -14.69 -23.06 0.05
N VAL A 288 -13.78 -24.00 0.31
CA VAL A 288 -13.79 -25.38 -0.22
C VAL A 288 -15.11 -26.12 0.08
N LYS A 289 -15.87 -25.69 1.09
CA LYS A 289 -17.19 -26.25 1.48
C LYS A 289 -18.37 -25.73 0.65
N SER A 290 -18.16 -24.82 -0.29
CA SER A 290 -19.23 -24.33 -1.17
C SER A 290 -19.59 -25.39 -2.22
N LYS A 291 -20.89 -25.54 -2.53
CA LYS A 291 -21.35 -26.49 -3.58
C LYS A 291 -20.63 -26.15 -4.90
N PRO A 292 -20.12 -27.15 -5.65
CA PRO A 292 -19.52 -26.90 -6.95
C PRO A 292 -20.51 -26.16 -7.83
N HIS A 293 -20.11 -24.99 -8.34
CA HIS A 293 -20.93 -24.24 -9.28
C HIS A 293 -21.04 -25.03 -10.58
N SER A 294 -22.27 -25.38 -10.97
CA SER A 294 -22.56 -26.05 -12.24
C SER A 294 -22.56 -25.07 -13.43
N GLY A 295 -21.84 -23.95 -13.33
CA GLY A 295 -21.87 -22.85 -14.29
C GLY A 295 -20.56 -22.04 -14.35
N ARG A 296 -20.44 -21.18 -15.36
CA ARG A 296 -19.28 -20.29 -15.56
C ARG A 296 -19.22 -19.26 -14.43
N VAL A 297 -18.06 -19.09 -13.82
CA VAL A 297 -17.81 -18.06 -12.80
C VAL A 297 -17.90 -16.69 -13.47
N GLN A 298 -18.74 -15.80 -12.94
CA GLN A 298 -18.79 -14.42 -13.43
C GLN A 298 -17.69 -13.59 -12.75
N LEU A 299 -17.11 -12.66 -13.49
CA LEU A 299 -16.06 -11.79 -12.94
C LEU A 299 -16.60 -10.91 -11.80
N SER A 300 -17.85 -10.44 -11.91
CA SER A 300 -18.51 -9.70 -10.82
C SER A 300 -18.65 -10.53 -9.54
N GLU A 301 -18.92 -11.83 -9.66
CA GLU A 301 -19.04 -12.74 -8.51
C GLU A 301 -17.69 -12.95 -7.81
N LEU A 302 -16.58 -12.99 -8.56
CA LEU A 302 -15.23 -12.96 -7.99
C LEU A 302 -14.99 -11.66 -7.23
N HIS A 303 -15.27 -10.52 -7.86
CA HIS A 303 -15.08 -9.20 -7.26
C HIS A 303 -15.92 -9.01 -5.99
N GLU A 304 -17.20 -9.36 -6.03
CA GLU A 304 -18.11 -9.29 -4.87
C GLU A 304 -17.58 -10.12 -3.70
N THR A 305 -17.07 -11.33 -4.00
CA THR A 305 -16.45 -12.21 -2.98
C THR A 305 -15.21 -11.56 -2.38
N ALA A 306 -14.34 -10.98 -3.21
CA ALA A 306 -13.12 -10.31 -2.76
C ALA A 306 -13.41 -9.06 -1.91
N VAL A 307 -14.37 -8.23 -2.34
CA VAL A 307 -14.83 -7.05 -1.60
C VAL A 307 -15.33 -7.46 -0.22
N ASP A 308 -16.18 -8.49 -0.14
CA ASP A 308 -16.69 -8.98 1.13
C ASP A 308 -15.61 -9.52 2.06
N GLN A 309 -14.61 -10.24 1.52
CA GLN A 309 -13.47 -10.73 2.31
C GLN A 309 -12.61 -9.58 2.85
N ALA A 310 -12.31 -8.58 2.01
CA ALA A 310 -11.54 -7.41 2.43
C ALA A 310 -12.25 -6.61 3.53
N LEU A 311 -13.57 -6.40 3.40
CA LEU A 311 -14.34 -5.70 4.43
C LEU A 311 -14.45 -6.50 5.74
N ARG A 312 -14.42 -7.84 5.70
CA ARG A 312 -14.40 -8.69 6.90
C ARG A 312 -13.04 -8.76 7.57
N SER A 313 -11.95 -8.50 6.84
CA SER A 313 -10.60 -8.45 7.40
C SER A 313 -10.53 -7.34 8.43
N LYS A 314 -10.10 -7.61 9.67
CA LYS A 314 -10.10 -6.61 10.76
C LYS A 314 -9.04 -5.51 10.57
N ASN A 315 -7.91 -5.83 9.93
CA ASN A 315 -6.71 -4.99 9.91
C ASN A 315 -6.32 -4.46 8.53
N GLY A 316 -7.13 -4.70 7.48
CA GLY A 316 -6.86 -4.14 6.15
C GLY A 316 -5.90 -4.96 5.30
N HIS A 317 -5.47 -6.15 5.75
CA HIS A 317 -4.44 -6.94 5.07
C HIS A 317 -4.81 -7.44 3.66
N LEU A 318 -6.06 -7.26 3.21
CA LEU A 318 -6.51 -7.60 1.85
C LEU A 318 -6.88 -6.36 1.03
N ASP A 319 -6.71 -5.16 1.58
CA ASP A 319 -7.17 -3.92 0.95
C ASP A 319 -6.38 -3.67 -0.34
N LEU A 320 -5.05 -3.85 -0.33
CA LEU A 320 -4.22 -3.65 -1.51
C LEU A 320 -4.36 -4.80 -2.52
N PHE A 321 -4.46 -6.04 -2.04
CA PHE A 321 -4.84 -7.20 -2.87
C PHE A 321 -6.14 -6.94 -3.65
N LEU A 322 -7.20 -6.46 -2.98
CA LEU A 322 -8.47 -6.15 -3.61
C LEU A 322 -8.33 -5.10 -4.72
N ARG A 323 -7.60 -4.02 -4.44
CA ARG A 323 -7.32 -2.96 -5.40
C ARG A 323 -6.67 -3.51 -6.67
N PHE A 324 -5.63 -4.33 -6.52
CA PHE A 324 -4.97 -4.97 -7.65
C PHE A 324 -5.89 -5.91 -8.43
N LEU A 325 -6.67 -6.74 -7.73
CA LEU A 325 -7.58 -7.68 -8.36
C LEU A 325 -8.61 -6.96 -9.25
N LEU A 326 -9.14 -5.83 -8.77
CA LEU A 326 -10.08 -5.02 -9.52
C LEU A 326 -9.40 -4.31 -10.71
N GLY A 327 -8.22 -3.74 -10.53
CA GLY A 327 -7.48 -3.09 -11.62
C GLY A 327 -7.08 -4.05 -12.75
N LEU A 328 -6.72 -5.30 -12.41
CA LEU A 328 -6.36 -6.35 -13.39
C LEU A 328 -7.52 -6.70 -14.34
N SER A 329 -8.75 -6.41 -13.92
CA SER A 329 -9.95 -6.66 -14.72
C SER A 329 -10.15 -5.67 -15.88
N LEU A 330 -9.37 -4.59 -15.95
CA LEU A 330 -9.41 -3.62 -17.04
C LEU A 330 -8.78 -4.15 -18.34
N ASP A 331 -9.36 -3.74 -19.47
CA ASP A 331 -8.91 -4.14 -20.81
C ASP A 331 -7.50 -3.65 -21.14
N SER A 332 -7.13 -2.44 -20.67
CA SER A 332 -5.80 -1.86 -20.85
C SER A 332 -4.71 -2.73 -20.22
N ILE A 333 -4.93 -3.17 -18.97
CA ILE A 333 -4.02 -4.03 -18.22
C ILE A 333 -3.89 -5.41 -18.86
N GLN A 334 -5.00 -5.99 -19.30
CA GLN A 334 -4.94 -7.31 -19.94
C GLN A 334 -4.23 -7.28 -21.28
N THR A 335 -4.40 -6.20 -22.05
CA THR A 335 -3.65 -5.99 -23.29
C THR A 335 -2.15 -5.94 -23.01
N LEU A 336 -1.76 -5.26 -21.93
CA LEU A 336 -0.39 -5.18 -21.46
C LEU A 336 0.15 -6.54 -20.98
N LEU A 337 -0.69 -7.34 -20.31
CA LEU A 337 -0.37 -8.69 -19.84
C LEU A 337 -0.51 -9.79 -20.91
N GLY A 338 -0.82 -9.47 -22.16
CA GLY A 338 -1.09 -10.45 -23.21
C GLY A 338 -0.06 -11.58 -23.28
N GLY A 339 1.25 -11.28 -23.21
CA GLY A 339 2.30 -12.31 -23.21
C GLY A 339 2.32 -13.26 -22.01
N ILE A 340 1.72 -12.88 -20.87
CA ILE A 340 1.61 -13.68 -19.64
C ILE A 340 0.26 -14.41 -19.58
N LEU A 341 -0.81 -13.85 -20.17
CA LEU A 341 -2.16 -14.42 -20.09
C LEU A 341 -2.57 -15.24 -21.31
N THR A 342 -1.83 -15.17 -22.43
CA THR A 342 -2.26 -15.76 -23.72
C THR A 342 -1.24 -16.74 -24.29
N GLU A 343 -1.54 -18.04 -24.22
CA GLU A 343 -0.82 -19.08 -24.96
C GLU A 343 -1.67 -19.84 -26.00
N THR A 344 -2.94 -19.47 -26.21
CA THR A 344 -3.78 -20.24 -27.15
C THR A 344 -4.51 -19.37 -28.17
N GLU A 345 -4.47 -19.79 -29.45
CA GLU A 345 -5.27 -19.20 -30.55
C GLU A 345 -6.79 -19.22 -30.26
N VAL A 346 -7.22 -20.09 -29.34
CA VAL A 346 -8.59 -20.18 -28.82
C VAL A 346 -8.98 -18.91 -28.05
N TRP A 347 -8.03 -18.25 -27.39
CA TRP A 347 -8.28 -17.08 -26.55
C TRP A 347 -8.85 -15.90 -27.33
N TRP A 348 -8.33 -15.57 -28.52
CA TRP A 348 -8.83 -14.44 -29.34
C TRP A 348 -10.30 -14.61 -29.76
N LYS A 349 -10.76 -15.85 -29.99
CA LYS A 349 -12.18 -16.19 -30.23
C LYS A 349 -13.03 -16.08 -28.97
N PHE A 350 -12.48 -16.43 -27.81
CA PHE A 350 -13.16 -16.32 -26.51
C PHE A 350 -13.20 -14.88 -25.97
N GLN A 351 -12.16 -14.08 -26.22
CA GLN A 351 -11.99 -12.71 -25.76
C GLN A 351 -13.14 -11.83 -26.25
N ARG A 352 -13.45 -11.86 -27.56
CA ARG A 352 -14.55 -11.07 -28.15
C ARG A 352 -15.91 -11.31 -27.50
N ARG A 353 -16.22 -12.55 -27.11
CA ARG A 353 -17.49 -12.91 -26.43
C ARG A 353 -17.45 -12.62 -24.93
N TRP A 354 -16.26 -12.49 -24.36
CA TRP A 354 -16.04 -12.16 -22.95
C TRP A 354 -16.01 -10.64 -22.72
N THR A 355 -15.59 -9.83 -23.69
CA THR A 355 -15.54 -8.35 -23.58
C THR A 355 -16.91 -7.72 -23.31
N GLU A 356 -17.97 -8.12 -24.01
CA GLU A 356 -19.33 -7.59 -23.77
C GLU A 356 -19.91 -8.02 -22.40
N SER A 357 -19.64 -9.26 -21.97
CA SER A 357 -20.01 -9.75 -20.63
C SER A 357 -19.17 -9.11 -19.52
N ARG A 358 -17.98 -8.60 -19.84
CA ARG A 358 -17.01 -8.02 -18.91
C ARG A 358 -17.38 -6.60 -18.53
N SER A 359 -17.71 -5.73 -19.51
CA SER A 359 -18.17 -4.37 -19.20
C SER A 359 -19.39 -4.39 -18.29
N GLN A 360 -20.33 -5.31 -18.53
CA GLN A 360 -21.48 -5.54 -17.64
C GLN A 360 -21.06 -6.04 -16.25
N SER A 361 -20.03 -6.89 -16.16
CA SER A 361 -19.52 -7.38 -14.88
C SER A 361 -18.81 -6.28 -14.08
N ILE A 362 -18.06 -5.41 -14.75
CA ILE A 362 -17.40 -4.25 -14.14
C ILE A 362 -18.46 -3.27 -13.65
N GLU A 363 -19.48 -2.97 -14.46
CA GLU A 363 -20.57 -2.08 -14.05
C GLU A 363 -21.32 -2.62 -12.81
N LYS A 364 -21.64 -3.93 -12.80
CA LYS A 364 -22.19 -4.59 -11.59
C LYS A 364 -21.27 -4.45 -10.38
N THR A 365 -19.96 -4.62 -10.59
CA THR A 365 -18.95 -4.48 -9.53
C THR A 365 -18.93 -3.06 -8.97
N VAL A 366 -18.94 -2.04 -9.85
CA VAL A 366 -18.99 -0.63 -9.46
C VAL A 366 -20.24 -0.33 -8.64
N GLN A 367 -21.42 -0.79 -9.09
CA GLN A 367 -22.66 -0.61 -8.34
C GLN A 367 -22.64 -1.32 -6.99
N TYR A 368 -22.05 -2.51 -6.92
CA TYR A 368 -21.87 -3.24 -5.67
C TYR A 368 -20.97 -2.46 -4.70
N ILE A 369 -19.82 -1.97 -5.15
CA ILE A 369 -18.89 -1.16 -4.35
C ILE A 369 -19.57 0.12 -3.85
N LYS A 370 -20.31 0.83 -4.70
CA LYS A 370 -21.11 2.00 -4.30
C LYS A 370 -22.12 1.66 -3.21
N GLY A 371 -22.80 0.52 -3.32
CA GLY A 371 -23.69 0.00 -2.28
C GLY A 371 -22.96 -0.27 -0.95
N LYS A 372 -21.75 -0.81 -1.00
CA LYS A 372 -20.90 -1.02 0.18
C LYS A 372 -20.43 0.29 0.80
N ILE A 373 -20.01 1.27 -0.01
CA ILE A 373 -19.64 2.61 0.47
C ILE A 373 -20.77 3.24 1.29
N ASN A 374 -22.02 3.09 0.84
CA ASN A 374 -23.18 3.65 1.52
C ASN A 374 -23.56 2.94 2.84
N SER A 375 -23.09 1.70 3.05
CA SER A 375 -23.41 0.89 4.22
C SER A 375 -22.23 0.69 5.18
N GLU A 376 -21.00 0.98 4.74
CA GLU A 376 -19.79 0.84 5.53
C GLU A 376 -19.62 1.98 6.55
N CYS A 377 -19.17 1.63 7.75
CA CYS A 377 -19.00 2.56 8.88
C CYS A 377 -17.53 2.92 9.13
N SER A 378 -16.56 2.08 8.71
CA SER A 378 -15.14 2.38 8.87
C SER A 378 -14.64 3.34 7.78
N THR A 379 -14.06 4.46 8.20
CA THR A 379 -13.42 5.44 7.31
C THR A 379 -12.36 4.79 6.44
N GLU A 380 -11.49 3.97 7.02
CA GLU A 380 -10.38 3.31 6.35
C GLU A 380 -10.89 2.40 5.23
N ARG A 381 -11.99 1.67 5.49
CA ARG A 381 -12.62 0.80 4.50
C ARG A 381 -13.35 1.55 3.42
N THR A 382 -14.07 2.60 3.77
CA THR A 382 -14.67 3.48 2.78
C THR A 382 -13.61 4.09 1.85
N ILE A 383 -12.49 4.56 2.41
CA ILE A 383 -11.35 5.08 1.62
C ILE A 383 -10.80 4.00 0.70
N ASN A 384 -10.60 2.77 1.19
CA ASN A 384 -10.14 1.68 0.34
C ASN A 384 -11.13 1.35 -0.80
N LEU A 385 -12.44 1.39 -0.54
CA LEU A 385 -13.46 1.19 -1.58
C LEU A 385 -13.42 2.31 -2.64
N PHE A 386 -13.13 3.55 -2.27
CA PHE A 386 -12.91 4.62 -3.26
C PHE A 386 -11.62 4.38 -4.06
N HIS A 387 -10.55 3.90 -3.43
CA HIS A 387 -9.36 3.47 -4.17
C HIS A 387 -9.69 2.33 -5.15
N CYS A 388 -10.56 1.40 -4.77
CA CYS A 388 -11.03 0.32 -5.64
C CYS A 388 -11.78 0.86 -6.87
N LEU A 389 -12.65 1.87 -6.70
CA LEU A 389 -13.31 2.55 -7.83
C LEU A 389 -12.29 3.25 -8.74
N ASN A 390 -11.27 3.89 -8.16
CA ASN A 390 -10.19 4.50 -8.92
C ASN A 390 -9.38 3.46 -9.74
N GLU A 391 -9.10 2.27 -9.19
CA GLU A 391 -8.44 1.20 -9.96
C GLU A 391 -9.32 0.67 -11.11
N LEU A 392 -10.65 0.81 -11.01
CA LEU A 392 -11.60 0.48 -12.08
C LEU A 392 -11.81 1.65 -13.06
N ASN A 393 -11.08 2.76 -12.91
CA ASN A 393 -11.29 4.01 -13.65
C ASN A 393 -12.72 4.57 -13.54
N ASP A 394 -13.42 4.31 -12.43
CA ASP A 394 -14.75 4.88 -12.15
C ASP A 394 -14.65 6.10 -11.22
N ASN A 395 -14.93 7.27 -11.79
CA ASN A 395 -15.02 8.55 -11.05
C ASN A 395 -16.46 8.94 -10.70
N SER A 396 -17.45 8.14 -11.13
CA SER A 396 -18.85 8.52 -11.03
C SER A 396 -19.35 8.65 -9.58
N ALA A 397 -18.80 7.87 -8.63
CA ALA A 397 -19.10 8.05 -7.22
C ALA A 397 -18.64 9.41 -6.67
N VAL A 398 -17.48 9.89 -7.12
CA VAL A 398 -16.94 11.22 -6.76
C VAL A 398 -17.84 12.31 -7.35
N GLU A 399 -18.22 12.17 -8.61
CA GLU A 399 -19.13 13.09 -9.30
C GLU A 399 -20.52 13.15 -8.64
N GLU A 400 -21.09 12.01 -8.23
CA GLU A 400 -22.38 11.94 -7.52
C GLU A 400 -22.32 12.70 -6.19
N ILE A 401 -21.23 12.53 -5.43
CA ILE A 401 -20.99 13.25 -4.17
C ILE A 401 -20.83 14.74 -4.45
N GLN A 402 -20.02 15.13 -5.43
CA GLN A 402 -19.82 16.53 -5.80
C GLN A 402 -21.12 17.20 -6.28
N ASN A 403 -21.94 16.50 -7.07
CA ASN A 403 -23.25 16.99 -7.50
C ASN A 403 -24.23 17.12 -6.32
N SER A 404 -24.16 16.21 -5.35
CA SER A 404 -24.95 16.31 -4.11
C SER A 404 -24.52 17.51 -3.25
N LEU A 405 -23.23 17.86 -3.26
CA LEU A 405 -22.71 19.08 -2.61
C LEU A 405 -23.17 20.34 -3.33
N ARG A 406 -23.01 20.40 -4.66
CA ARG A 406 -23.43 21.55 -5.49
C ARG A 406 -24.95 21.81 -5.39
N SER A 407 -25.75 20.76 -5.27
CA SER A 407 -27.21 20.86 -5.10
C SER A 407 -27.67 21.13 -3.66
N GLY A 408 -26.75 21.21 -2.69
CA GLY A 408 -27.04 21.50 -1.29
C GLY A 408 -27.70 20.35 -0.50
N LYS A 409 -27.93 19.19 -1.13
CA LYS A 409 -28.65 18.04 -0.54
C LYS A 409 -27.94 17.42 0.68
N LEU A 410 -26.62 17.59 0.78
CA LEU A 410 -25.84 17.07 1.91
C LEU A 410 -25.95 17.92 3.18
N SER A 411 -26.51 19.13 3.10
CA SER A 411 -26.70 20.00 4.27
C SER A 411 -27.82 19.51 5.21
N ASP A 412 -28.78 18.74 4.69
CA ASP A 412 -29.93 18.22 5.44
C ASP A 412 -29.58 17.04 6.37
N LYS A 413 -28.48 16.33 6.10
CA LYS A 413 -28.06 15.16 6.89
C LYS A 413 -26.84 15.49 7.74
N LYS A 414 -26.92 15.27 9.05
CA LYS A 414 -25.77 15.38 9.94
C LYS A 414 -24.75 14.30 9.60
N LEU A 415 -23.54 14.71 9.25
CA LEU A 415 -22.40 13.85 8.97
C LEU A 415 -21.62 13.56 10.24
N GLU A 416 -21.33 12.29 10.48
CA GLU A 416 -20.41 11.87 11.55
C GLU A 416 -18.95 12.16 11.16
N PRO A 417 -18.03 12.36 12.13
CA PRO A 417 -16.62 12.64 11.83
C PRO A 417 -15.96 11.64 10.86
N GLN A 418 -16.31 10.36 10.95
CA GLN A 418 -15.81 9.29 10.08
C GLN A 418 -16.21 9.49 8.62
N GLN A 419 -17.45 9.93 8.40
CA GLN A 419 -17.98 10.24 7.07
C GLN A 419 -17.31 11.49 6.50
N CYS A 420 -16.99 12.48 7.34
CA CYS A 420 -16.22 13.66 6.96
C CYS A 420 -14.81 13.30 6.47
N SER A 421 -14.13 12.33 7.09
CA SER A 421 -12.83 11.86 6.61
C SER A 421 -12.91 11.19 5.24
N ALA A 422 -13.90 10.32 5.03
CA ALA A 422 -14.12 9.68 3.73
C ALA A 422 -14.48 10.73 2.65
N LEU A 423 -15.33 11.70 2.99
CA LEU A 423 -15.69 12.80 2.10
C LEU A 423 -14.49 13.69 1.76
N ALA A 424 -13.67 14.04 2.75
CA ALA A 424 -12.44 14.79 2.54
C ALA A 424 -11.51 14.05 1.59
N PHE A 425 -11.34 12.73 1.79
CA PHE A 425 -10.56 11.89 0.90
C PHE A 425 -11.09 11.92 -0.54
N VAL A 426 -12.40 11.71 -0.75
CA VAL A 426 -13.04 11.77 -2.07
C VAL A 426 -12.79 13.10 -2.79
N LEU A 427 -13.02 14.21 -2.09
CA LEU A 427 -12.82 15.55 -2.65
C LEU A 427 -11.35 15.83 -2.93
N LEU A 428 -10.45 15.27 -2.13
CA LEU A 428 -9.01 15.34 -2.35
C LEU A 428 -8.52 14.43 -3.46
N MET A 429 -9.25 13.37 -3.82
CA MET A 429 -8.91 12.45 -4.90
C MET A 429 -9.40 12.91 -6.27
N SER A 430 -10.37 13.82 -6.33
CA SER A 430 -10.90 14.34 -7.58
C SER A 430 -9.83 15.11 -8.37
N GLU A 431 -9.70 14.79 -9.66
CA GLU A 431 -8.89 15.57 -10.60
C GLU A 431 -9.48 16.97 -10.84
N GLU A 432 -10.79 17.14 -10.64
CA GLU A 432 -11.44 18.44 -10.73
C GLU A 432 -11.20 19.26 -9.46
N VAL A 433 -10.53 20.39 -9.64
CA VAL A 433 -10.38 21.40 -8.58
C VAL A 433 -11.74 22.03 -8.28
N LEU A 434 -12.13 22.05 -7.01
CA LEU A 434 -13.36 22.70 -6.56
C LEU A 434 -13.27 24.22 -6.72
N ASP A 435 -14.23 24.86 -7.37
CA ASP A 435 -14.26 26.32 -7.47
C ASP A 435 -14.48 27.01 -6.11
N GLY A 436 -15.25 26.38 -5.23
CA GLY A 436 -15.53 26.88 -3.89
C GLY A 436 -15.78 25.76 -2.88
N PHE A 437 -15.23 25.93 -1.69
CA PHE A 437 -15.39 25.05 -0.55
C PHE A 437 -15.80 25.88 0.67
N ASP A 438 -17.05 25.75 1.09
CA ASP A 438 -17.57 26.42 2.29
C ASP A 438 -17.83 25.38 3.38
N LEU A 439 -16.99 25.39 4.42
CA LEU A 439 -17.03 24.40 5.49
C LEU A 439 -18.33 24.48 6.30
N LYS A 440 -19.01 25.63 6.34
CA LYS A 440 -20.29 25.79 7.06
C LYS A 440 -21.45 25.07 6.38
N THR A 441 -21.34 24.77 5.08
CA THR A 441 -22.37 24.01 4.34
C THR A 441 -22.49 22.55 4.76
N TYR A 442 -21.49 22.02 5.47
CA TYR A 442 -21.46 20.64 5.94
C TYR A 442 -22.01 20.57 7.37
N ASN A 443 -23.15 19.91 7.54
CA ASN A 443 -23.76 19.70 8.84
C ASN A 443 -22.98 18.64 9.62
N THR A 444 -22.01 19.05 10.43
CA THR A 444 -21.17 18.13 11.23
C THR A 444 -20.64 18.77 12.50
N SER A 445 -20.04 17.96 13.39
CA SER A 445 -19.39 18.40 14.63
C SER A 445 -18.06 19.13 14.37
N GLU A 446 -17.46 19.74 15.40
CA GLU A 446 -16.13 20.36 15.29
C GLU A 446 -15.06 19.37 14.80
N ALA A 447 -15.10 18.13 15.28
CA ALA A 447 -14.21 17.06 14.83
C ALA A 447 -14.41 16.73 13.35
N GLY A 448 -15.66 16.70 12.87
CA GLY A 448 -15.97 16.50 11.46
C GLY A 448 -15.50 17.68 10.60
N ARG A 449 -15.65 18.91 11.08
CA ARG A 449 -15.16 20.13 10.41
C ARG A 449 -13.65 20.10 10.25
N HIS A 450 -12.93 19.78 11.32
CA HIS A 450 -11.47 19.64 11.28
C HIS A 450 -11.02 18.60 10.25
N ARG A 451 -11.70 17.45 10.16
CA ARG A 451 -11.42 16.40 9.17
C ARG A 451 -11.69 16.81 7.71
N LEU A 452 -12.50 17.84 7.47
CA LEU A 452 -12.75 18.41 6.14
C LEU A 452 -11.77 19.54 5.78
N VAL A 453 -11.02 20.11 6.73
CA VAL A 453 -10.03 21.17 6.45
C VAL A 453 -9.03 20.78 5.36
N PRO A 454 -8.51 19.54 5.27
CA PRO A 454 -7.59 19.16 4.20
C PRO A 454 -8.08 19.45 2.78
N VAL A 455 -9.40 19.52 2.54
CA VAL A 455 -10.01 19.81 1.23
C VAL A 455 -9.55 21.15 0.64
N VAL A 456 -9.05 22.09 1.45
CA VAL A 456 -8.43 23.35 0.95
C VAL A 456 -7.27 23.12 -0.02
N ARG A 457 -6.66 21.93 -0.01
CA ARG A 457 -5.62 21.54 -0.96
C ARG A 457 -6.14 21.36 -2.39
N ASN A 458 -7.45 21.16 -2.59
CA ASN A 458 -8.06 20.90 -3.89
C ASN A 458 -9.21 21.87 -4.22
N CYS A 459 -9.12 23.13 -3.77
CA CYS A 459 -10.10 24.15 -4.13
C CYS A 459 -9.46 25.50 -4.51
N ARG A 460 -10.19 26.32 -5.27
CA ARG A 460 -9.77 27.70 -5.63
C ARG A 460 -10.14 28.70 -4.54
N LYS A 461 -11.28 28.51 -3.88
CA LYS A 461 -11.79 29.38 -2.81
C LYS A 461 -12.20 28.55 -1.61
N ALA A 462 -11.69 28.88 -0.42
CA ALA A 462 -12.05 28.22 0.82
C ALA A 462 -12.68 29.23 1.80
N ARG A 463 -13.88 28.93 2.30
CA ARG A 463 -14.54 29.67 3.39
C ARG A 463 -14.57 28.80 4.63
N LEU A 464 -13.73 29.16 5.59
CA LEU A 464 -13.58 28.49 6.88
C LEU A 464 -13.98 29.41 8.04
N GLU A 465 -14.68 30.50 7.74
CA GLU A 465 -15.15 31.50 8.71
C GLU A 465 -15.99 30.86 9.82
N SER A 466 -15.75 31.23 11.08
CA SER A 466 -16.59 30.85 12.23
C SER A 466 -16.81 29.32 12.33
N CYS A 467 -15.77 28.55 12.00
CA CYS A 467 -15.82 27.09 11.98
C CYS A 467 -15.28 26.44 13.27
N ASN A 468 -14.93 27.23 14.28
CA ASN A 468 -14.28 26.82 15.53
C ASN A 468 -12.94 26.12 15.30
N LEU A 469 -12.19 26.55 14.28
CA LEU A 469 -10.85 26.04 14.01
C LEU A 469 -9.86 26.54 15.07
N ARG A 470 -8.86 25.69 15.37
CA ARG A 470 -7.78 25.93 16.32
C ARG A 470 -6.42 25.81 15.61
N GLU A 471 -5.34 25.98 16.38
CA GLU A 471 -3.95 25.88 15.91
C GLU A 471 -3.65 24.66 15.04
N GLU A 472 -4.17 23.47 15.39
CA GLU A 472 -3.95 22.23 14.62
C GLU A 472 -4.43 22.33 13.16
N SER A 473 -5.52 23.06 12.91
CA SER A 473 -6.01 23.30 11.55
C SER A 473 -5.09 24.23 10.75
N CYS A 474 -4.31 25.09 11.41
CA CYS A 474 -3.38 26.01 10.76
C CYS A 474 -2.21 25.27 10.12
N GLU A 475 -1.74 24.15 10.69
CA GLU A 475 -0.70 23.31 10.09
C GLU A 475 -1.17 22.75 8.73
N ILE A 476 -2.40 22.25 8.68
CA ILE A 476 -3.02 21.69 7.45
C ILE A 476 -3.12 22.77 6.38
N VAL A 477 -3.61 23.95 6.75
CA VAL A 477 -3.77 25.10 5.83
C VAL A 477 -2.40 25.61 5.37
N ALA A 478 -1.44 25.78 6.27
CA ALA A 478 -0.08 26.19 5.93
C ALA A 478 0.59 25.22 4.96
N SER A 479 0.42 23.91 5.19
CA SER A 479 0.88 22.86 4.28
C SER A 479 0.22 22.98 2.89
N ALA A 480 -1.06 23.33 2.81
CA ALA A 480 -1.74 23.56 1.52
C ALA A 480 -1.22 24.79 0.76
N LEU A 481 -0.78 25.82 1.49
CA LEU A 481 -0.15 27.01 0.91
C LEU A 481 1.28 26.75 0.40
N HIS A 482 1.97 25.75 0.95
CA HIS A 482 3.32 25.35 0.52
C HIS A 482 3.35 24.55 -0.79
N LEU A 483 2.22 24.00 -1.22
CA LEU A 483 2.14 23.20 -2.44
C LEU A 483 2.50 24.05 -3.67
N SER A 484 3.51 23.60 -4.42
CA SER A 484 3.97 24.25 -5.67
C SER A 484 2.84 24.51 -6.66
N ASN A 485 1.91 23.57 -6.76
CA ASN A 485 0.75 23.61 -7.65
C ASN A 485 -0.57 23.83 -6.89
N SER A 486 -0.54 24.55 -5.76
CA SER A 486 -1.76 24.82 -4.98
C SER A 486 -2.82 25.53 -5.83
N PRO A 487 -4.06 25.02 -5.93
CA PRO A 487 -5.14 25.68 -6.63
C PRO A 487 -5.73 26.87 -5.85
N LEU A 488 -5.45 26.97 -4.55
CA LEU A 488 -6.05 27.94 -3.64
C LEU A 488 -5.67 29.38 -4.02
N ARG A 489 -6.67 30.25 -4.15
CA ARG A 489 -6.53 31.68 -4.49
C ARG A 489 -7.20 32.58 -3.48
N GLU A 490 -8.30 32.14 -2.86
CA GLU A 490 -9.01 32.89 -1.83
C GLU A 490 -9.22 32.00 -0.61
N LEU A 491 -8.94 32.52 0.59
CA LEU A 491 -9.09 31.79 1.85
C LEU A 491 -9.69 32.72 2.89
N ASP A 492 -10.80 32.37 3.50
CA ASP A 492 -11.39 33.12 4.62
C ASP A 492 -11.29 32.27 5.90
N LEU A 493 -10.52 32.77 6.88
CA LEU A 493 -10.32 32.15 8.20
C LEU A 493 -10.91 32.98 9.34
N SER A 494 -11.72 34.00 9.04
CA SER A 494 -12.23 34.96 10.01
C SER A 494 -13.05 34.29 11.13
N TYR A 495 -13.10 34.93 12.29
CA TYR A 495 -13.86 34.47 13.46
C TYR A 495 -13.50 33.04 13.94
N ASN A 496 -12.23 32.63 13.81
CA ASN A 496 -11.68 31.41 14.44
C ASN A 496 -10.67 31.77 15.54
N ASN A 497 -10.51 30.89 16.52
CA ASN A 497 -9.54 31.07 17.61
C ASN A 497 -8.24 30.33 17.30
N LEU A 498 -7.44 30.88 16.38
CA LEU A 498 -6.24 30.22 15.86
C LEU A 498 -5.03 30.30 16.80
N GLY A 499 -5.01 31.28 17.71
CA GLY A 499 -3.88 31.57 18.59
C GLY A 499 -2.62 32.06 17.86
N ASP A 500 -1.64 32.57 18.62
CA ASP A 500 -0.40 33.14 18.06
C ASP A 500 0.43 32.08 17.31
N ALA A 501 0.46 30.85 17.82
CA ALA A 501 1.21 29.75 17.21
C ALA A 501 0.58 29.29 15.89
N GLY A 502 -0.76 29.22 15.81
CA GLY A 502 -1.47 28.96 14.56
C GLY A 502 -1.23 30.06 13.52
N VAL A 503 -1.27 31.34 13.92
CA VAL A 503 -0.96 32.47 13.04
C VAL A 503 0.49 32.39 12.54
N LYS A 504 1.45 32.02 13.39
CA LYS A 504 2.86 31.82 12.98
C LYS A 504 3.01 30.76 11.90
N LEU A 505 2.30 29.64 12.00
CA LEU A 505 2.28 28.59 10.97
C LEU A 505 1.71 29.12 9.65
N LEU A 506 0.60 29.86 9.71
CA LEU A 506 -0.01 30.47 8.51
C LEU A 506 0.92 31.50 7.86
N CYS A 507 1.61 32.34 8.63
CA CYS A 507 2.60 33.28 8.11
C CYS A 507 3.73 32.54 7.38
N ALA A 508 4.24 31.43 7.92
CA ALA A 508 5.24 30.60 7.23
C ALA A 508 4.68 29.99 5.92
N GLY A 509 3.39 29.64 5.91
CA GLY A 509 2.62 29.28 4.71
C GLY A 509 2.64 30.37 3.63
N LEU A 510 2.24 31.57 4.02
CA LEU A 510 2.07 32.74 3.15
C LEU A 510 3.39 33.30 2.60
N MET A 511 4.47 33.24 3.39
CA MET A 511 5.80 33.69 2.96
C MET A 511 6.49 32.71 2.00
N ASN A 512 5.93 31.53 1.77
CA ASN A 512 6.50 30.55 0.87
C ASN A 512 6.40 31.05 -0.59
N PRO A 513 7.47 30.98 -1.40
CA PRO A 513 7.46 31.41 -2.81
C PRO A 513 6.46 30.64 -3.69
N ASN A 514 6.04 29.45 -3.26
CA ASN A 514 5.02 28.65 -3.93
C ASN A 514 3.60 29.13 -3.65
N CYS A 515 3.38 29.94 -2.60
CA CYS A 515 2.05 30.42 -2.23
C CYS A 515 1.45 31.23 -3.39
N LYS A 516 0.28 30.79 -3.89
CA LYS A 516 -0.47 31.45 -4.97
C LYS A 516 -1.72 32.18 -4.47
N LEU A 517 -1.86 32.33 -3.14
CA LEU A 517 -3.01 32.99 -2.54
C LEU A 517 -3.04 34.47 -2.96
N GLN A 518 -4.21 34.93 -3.40
CA GLN A 518 -4.45 36.30 -3.86
C GLN A 518 -5.27 37.10 -2.84
N ARG A 519 -6.09 36.42 -2.04
CA ARG A 519 -6.94 37.03 -1.01
C ARG A 519 -7.00 36.14 0.24
N LEU A 520 -6.87 36.77 1.40
CA LEU A 520 -7.02 36.19 2.73
C LEU A 520 -8.11 36.94 3.51
#